data_AF-A0A957VZN5-F1
#
_entry.id   AF-A0A957VZN5-F1
#
_cell.length_a   1.000
_cell.length_b   1.000
_cell.length_c   1.000
_cell.angle_alpha   90.00
_cell.angle_beta   90.00
_cell.angle_gamma   90.00
#
_symmetry.space_group_name_H-M   'P 1'
#
loop_
_entity.id
_entity.type
_entity.pdbx_description
1 polymer ?
#
loop_
_entity_poly.entity_id
_entity_poly.type
_entity_poly.pdbx_seq_one_letter_code
_entity_poly.pdbx_strand_id
1 'polypeptide(L)'
;MSSTSSPQTSTQVTIDKKPDSALSRFFYAQRGDSPFKLLMIHLTLILASIIAIYPVLRVLTISLRPGDRLLSTSLAIIPEDASFENYIKVLTDTDFLLWVWNSLAITAATAVIGVILASTSAYAFSRSRFPGRRFGLIFLLATQMIPAAMLMVPLFILAVQANLIGTYRGLVIAYSVTS
;
A
#
# COMPACT_ATOMS: atom_id res chain seq x y z
N MET A 1 2.35 4.29 92.87
CA MET A 1 1.48 3.34 92.17
C MET A 1 1.31 3.83 90.75
N SER A 2 2.14 3.36 89.82
CA SER A 2 2.09 3.68 88.40
C SER A 2 2.12 2.37 87.63
N SER A 3 0.99 2.05 87.02
CA SER A 3 0.73 0.80 86.31
C SER A 3 0.80 1.00 84.79
N THR A 4 1.47 0.05 84.14
CA THR A 4 1.11 -0.65 82.89
C THR A 4 1.31 0.01 81.51
N SER A 5 2.34 -0.49 80.82
CA SER A 5 2.48 -0.91 79.40
C SER A 5 1.20 -0.93 78.52
N SER A 6 1.16 -0.35 77.31
CA SER A 6 1.62 -0.85 75.97
C SER A 6 0.72 -0.19 74.88
N PRO A 7 0.83 -0.38 73.53
CA PRO A 7 1.90 -0.79 72.61
C PRO A 7 2.07 0.15 71.36
N GLN A 8 3.02 -0.19 70.49
CA GLN A 8 3.42 0.49 69.24
C GLN A 8 2.31 0.58 68.19
N THR A 9 2.17 1.74 67.53
CA THR A 9 1.32 1.93 66.33
C THR A 9 2.19 1.97 65.08
N SER A 10 2.31 0.82 64.41
CA SER A 10 2.76 0.71 63.02
C SER A 10 1.61 1.06 62.09
N THR A 11 1.48 2.33 61.70
CA THR A 11 0.55 2.73 60.64
C THR A 11 1.18 2.39 59.29
N GLN A 12 0.73 1.28 58.72
CA GLN A 12 1.01 0.94 57.33
C GLN A 12 0.47 2.01 56.39
N VAL A 13 1.32 2.44 55.46
CA VAL A 13 0.98 3.29 54.33
C VAL A 13 0.18 2.44 53.33
N THR A 14 -1.14 2.47 53.42
CA THR A 14 -2.02 1.92 52.39
C THR A 14 -2.04 2.90 51.21
N ILE A 15 -1.18 2.68 50.22
CA ILE A 15 -1.31 3.31 48.91
C ILE A 15 -2.44 2.58 48.19
N ASP A 16 -3.68 2.99 48.44
CA ASP A 16 -4.79 2.67 47.53
C ASP A 16 -4.73 3.65 46.35
N LYS A 17 -3.98 3.27 45.32
CA LYS A 17 -3.99 3.95 44.03
C LYS A 17 -4.88 3.16 43.08
N LYS A 18 -6.18 3.44 43.12
CA LYS A 18 -7.10 3.09 42.02
C LYS A 18 -6.71 3.95 40.80
N PRO A 19 -6.24 3.37 39.67
CA PRO A 19 -6.02 4.18 38.48
C PRO A 19 -7.39 4.51 37.89
N ASP A 20 -7.70 5.80 37.82
CA ASP A 20 -8.87 6.32 37.12
C ASP A 20 -8.83 5.89 35.65
N SER A 21 -9.71 4.95 35.35
CA SER A 21 -9.80 4.15 34.13
C SER A 21 -10.44 4.89 32.95
N ALA A 22 -10.15 6.19 32.81
CA ALA A 22 -10.59 6.96 31.65
C ALA A 22 -9.84 6.53 30.38
N LEU A 23 -8.53 6.26 30.48
CA LEU A 23 -7.72 5.78 29.37
C LEU A 23 -8.08 4.34 28.97
N SER A 24 -8.38 3.45 29.91
CA SER A 24 -8.79 2.08 29.55
C SER A 24 -10.19 2.03 28.93
N ARG A 25 -11.12 2.93 29.31
CA ARG A 25 -12.41 3.07 28.62
C ARG A 25 -12.28 3.57 27.18
N PHE A 26 -11.25 4.36 26.87
CA PHE A 26 -10.99 4.84 25.51
C PHE A 26 -10.48 3.73 24.60
N PHE A 27 -9.65 2.82 25.12
CA PHE A 27 -9.16 1.65 24.37
C PHE A 27 -10.11 0.44 24.40
N TYR A 28 -11.00 0.36 25.39
CA TYR A 28 -12.01 -0.70 25.55
C TYR A 28 -13.45 -0.17 25.46
N ALA A 29 -13.70 0.84 24.62
CA ALA A 29 -15.04 1.03 24.07
C ALA A 29 -15.27 -0.08 23.03
N GLN A 30 -15.31 -1.32 23.52
CA GLN A 30 -15.73 -2.49 22.77
C GLN A 30 -17.20 -2.23 22.44
N ARG A 31 -17.44 -1.71 21.23
CA ARG A 31 -18.76 -1.67 20.64
C ARG A 31 -19.27 -3.10 20.75
N GLY A 32 -20.24 -3.34 21.63
CA GLY A 32 -20.98 -4.60 21.71
C GLY A 32 -21.79 -4.74 20.43
N ASP A 33 -21.08 -4.91 19.32
CA ASP A 33 -21.68 -5.14 18.02
C ASP A 33 -22.41 -6.47 18.15
N SER A 34 -23.70 -6.45 17.80
CA SER A 34 -24.52 -7.64 17.90
C SER A 34 -23.86 -8.78 17.11
N PRO A 35 -23.97 -10.04 17.56
CA PRO A 35 -23.41 -11.18 16.83
C PRO A 35 -23.91 -11.22 15.38
N PHE A 36 -25.11 -10.69 15.14
CA PHE A 36 -25.67 -10.47 13.81
C PHE A 36 -24.89 -9.45 12.96
N LYS A 37 -24.49 -8.30 13.54
CA LYS A 37 -23.69 -7.29 12.83
C LYS A 37 -22.31 -7.84 12.47
N LEU A 38 -21.66 -8.58 13.37
CA LEU A 38 -20.40 -9.25 13.06
C LEU A 38 -20.59 -10.27 11.93
N LEU A 39 -21.63 -11.10 11.99
CA LEU A 39 -21.93 -12.08 10.94
C LEU A 39 -22.13 -11.41 9.58
N MET A 40 -22.89 -10.31 9.51
CA MET A 40 -23.11 -9.56 8.28
C MET A 40 -21.83 -8.93 7.72
N ILE A 41 -20.97 -8.37 8.59
CA ILE A 41 -19.66 -7.85 8.19
C ILE A 41 -18.80 -8.97 7.60
N HIS A 42 -18.69 -10.11 8.28
CA HIS A 42 -17.88 -11.24 7.81
C HIS A 42 -18.42 -11.82 6.50
N LEU A 43 -19.74 -11.99 6.37
CA LEU A 43 -20.37 -12.47 5.14
C LEU A 43 -20.07 -11.53 3.96
N THR A 44 -20.16 -10.22 4.19
CA THR A 44 -19.85 -9.19 3.17
C THR A 44 -18.39 -9.23 2.77
N LEU A 45 -17.48 -9.33 3.75
CA LEU A 45 -16.03 -9.47 3.52
C LEU A 45 -15.68 -10.74 2.75
N ILE A 46 -16.28 -11.88 3.09
CA ILE A 46 -16.08 -13.15 2.39
C ILE A 46 -16.55 -13.01 0.93
N LEU A 47 -17.76 -12.48 0.71
CA LEU A 47 -18.29 -12.29 -0.64
C LEU A 47 -17.41 -11.34 -1.47
N ALA A 48 -17.00 -10.21 -0.88
CA ALA A 48 -16.10 -9.26 -1.53
C ALA A 48 -14.74 -9.90 -1.87
N SER A 49 -14.21 -10.73 -0.96
CA SER A 49 -12.95 -11.47 -1.19
C SER A 49 -13.08 -12.47 -2.33
N ILE A 50 -14.19 -13.22 -2.41
CA ILE A 50 -14.45 -14.15 -3.52
C ILE A 50 -14.50 -13.41 -4.85
N ILE A 51 -15.22 -12.28 -4.91
CA ILE A 51 -15.32 -11.45 -6.13
C ILE A 51 -13.94 -10.93 -6.55
N ALA A 52 -13.12 -10.48 -5.59
CA ALA A 52 -11.77 -9.97 -5.86
C ALA A 52 -10.77 -11.07 -6.29
N ILE A 53 -10.88 -12.27 -5.71
CA ILE A 53 -9.97 -13.41 -6.00
C ILE A 53 -10.31 -14.07 -7.34
N TYR A 54 -11.58 -14.08 -7.74
CA TYR A 54 -12.02 -14.73 -8.98
C TYR A 54 -11.22 -14.35 -10.24
N PRO A 55 -10.98 -13.06 -10.58
CA PRO A 55 -10.16 -12.71 -11.75
C PRO A 55 -8.71 -13.17 -11.61
N VAL A 56 -8.14 -13.16 -10.41
CA VAL A 56 -6.78 -13.66 -10.15
C VAL A 56 -6.69 -15.15 -10.43
N LEU A 57 -7.66 -15.93 -9.95
CA LEU A 57 -7.75 -17.36 -10.26
C LEU A 57 -7.85 -17.59 -11.77
N ARG A 58 -8.64 -16.79 -12.49
CA ARG A 58 -8.76 -16.90 -13.95
C ARG A 58 -7.43 -16.65 -14.67
N VAL A 59 -6.63 -15.69 -14.23
CA VAL A 59 -5.28 -15.46 -14.79
C VAL A 59 -4.38 -16.66 -14.56
N LEU A 60 -4.40 -17.26 -13.36
CA LEU A 60 -3.63 -18.47 -13.04
C LEU A 60 -4.08 -19.69 -13.86
N THR A 61 -5.38 -19.87 -14.04
CA THR A 61 -5.93 -20.92 -14.91
C THR A 61 -5.43 -20.76 -16.34
N ILE A 62 -5.44 -19.53 -16.88
CA ILE A 62 -5.03 -19.25 -18.26
C ILE A 62 -3.52 -19.46 -18.43
N SER A 63 -2.70 -19.07 -17.45
CA SER A 63 -1.25 -19.25 -17.55
C SER A 63 -0.80 -20.72 -17.56
N LEU A 64 -1.63 -21.62 -17.02
CA LEU A 64 -1.41 -23.07 -17.05
C LEU A 64 -1.92 -23.76 -18.33
N ARG A 65 -2.64 -23.07 -19.22
CA ARG A 65 -3.16 -23.67 -20.46
C ARG A 65 -2.07 -23.74 -21.52
N PRO A 66 -1.90 -24.87 -22.23
CA PRO A 66 -1.03 -24.95 -23.40
C PRO A 66 -1.39 -23.89 -24.45
N GLY A 67 -0.37 -23.37 -25.16
CA GLY A 67 -0.47 -22.18 -26.03
C GLY A 67 -1.55 -22.23 -27.12
N ASP A 68 -2.04 -23.42 -27.45
CA ASP A 68 -2.95 -23.68 -28.55
C ASP A 68 -4.43 -23.44 -28.18
N ARG A 69 -4.75 -23.19 -26.90
CA ARG A 69 -6.13 -23.10 -26.38
C ARG A 69 -6.45 -21.85 -25.55
N LEU A 70 -5.76 -20.74 -25.81
CA LEU A 70 -6.01 -19.45 -25.13
C LEU A 70 -7.47 -18.99 -25.22
N LEU A 71 -8.20 -19.37 -26.29
CA LEU A 71 -9.59 -19.00 -26.54
C LEU A 71 -10.63 -20.04 -26.04
N SER A 72 -10.24 -21.05 -25.26
CA SER A 72 -11.18 -22.03 -24.73
C SER A 72 -12.14 -21.40 -23.69
N THR A 73 -13.45 -21.48 -23.95
CA THR A 73 -14.54 -20.99 -23.08
C THR A 73 -14.73 -21.83 -21.80
N SER A 74 -13.83 -22.78 -21.50
CA SER A 74 -13.96 -23.61 -20.30
C SER A 74 -13.89 -22.75 -19.02
N LEU A 75 -14.90 -22.94 -18.16
CA LEU A 75 -15.02 -22.36 -16.82
C LEU A 75 -14.26 -23.20 -15.77
N ALA A 76 -13.60 -24.29 -16.16
CA ALA A 76 -12.80 -25.10 -15.25
C ALA A 76 -11.68 -24.25 -14.62
N ILE A 77 -11.54 -24.32 -13.30
CA ILE A 77 -10.52 -23.61 -12.52
C ILE A 77 -9.14 -24.22 -12.77
N ILE A 78 -9.07 -25.55 -12.91
CA ILE A 78 -7.87 -26.27 -13.32
C ILE A 78 -8.17 -26.90 -14.68
N PRO A 79 -7.44 -26.51 -15.75
CA PRO A 79 -7.59 -27.14 -17.06
C PRO A 79 -7.20 -28.62 -16.99
N GLU A 80 -7.87 -29.49 -17.75
CA GLU A 80 -7.51 -30.91 -17.84
C GLU A 80 -6.10 -31.12 -18.42
N ASP A 81 -5.63 -30.16 -19.20
CA ASP A 81 -4.34 -30.10 -19.87
C ASP A 81 -3.35 -29.14 -19.18
N ALA A 82 -3.52 -28.89 -17.88
CA ALA A 82 -2.66 -27.98 -17.12
C ALA A 82 -1.17 -28.35 -17.29
N SER A 83 -0.37 -27.40 -17.76
CA SER A 83 1.05 -27.56 -18.06
C SER A 83 1.87 -26.37 -17.55
N PHE A 84 3.11 -26.65 -17.16
CA PHE A 84 4.10 -25.64 -16.78
C PHE A 84 4.98 -25.19 -17.94
N GLU A 85 4.73 -25.68 -19.15
CA GLU A 85 5.53 -25.38 -20.34
C GLU A 85 5.62 -23.88 -20.64
N ASN A 86 4.53 -23.13 -20.46
CA ASN A 86 4.54 -21.67 -20.62
C ASN A 86 5.52 -20.98 -19.68
N TYR A 87 5.64 -21.45 -18.44
CA TYR A 87 6.57 -20.87 -17.46
C TYR A 87 8.01 -21.18 -17.83
N ILE A 88 8.30 -22.42 -18.25
CA ILE A 88 9.62 -22.81 -18.71
C ILE A 88 10.01 -21.96 -19.92
N LYS A 89 9.14 -21.91 -20.94
CA LYS A 89 9.34 -21.13 -22.17
C LYS A 89 9.59 -19.65 -21.89
N VAL A 90 8.84 -19.03 -20.99
CA VAL A 90 9.06 -17.62 -20.62
C VAL A 90 10.41 -17.44 -19.91
N LEU A 91 10.83 -18.38 -19.08
CA LEU A 91 12.10 -18.28 -18.35
C LEU A 91 13.34 -18.63 -19.18
N THR A 92 13.21 -19.49 -20.20
CA THR A 92 14.34 -19.95 -21.02
C THR A 92 14.43 -19.26 -22.38
N ASP A 93 13.30 -18.99 -23.02
CA ASP A 93 13.24 -18.58 -24.42
C ASP A 93 12.95 -17.08 -24.59
N THR A 94 12.84 -16.34 -23.47
CA THR A 94 12.58 -14.89 -23.50
C THR A 94 13.43 -14.15 -22.48
N ASP A 95 13.63 -12.85 -22.71
CA ASP A 95 14.33 -11.94 -21.79
C ASP A 95 13.49 -11.56 -20.55
N PHE A 96 12.54 -12.40 -20.14
CA PHE A 96 11.58 -12.10 -19.09
C PHE A 96 12.25 -11.66 -17.78
N LEU A 97 13.29 -12.38 -17.32
CA LEU A 97 14.00 -12.03 -16.10
C LEU A 97 14.69 -10.66 -16.20
N LEU A 98 15.23 -10.33 -17.38
CA LEU A 98 15.81 -9.02 -17.63
C LEU A 98 14.74 -7.93 -17.58
N TRP A 99 13.56 -8.14 -18.18
CA TRP A 99 12.45 -7.19 -18.14
C TRP A 99 11.90 -6.98 -16.73
N VAL A 100 11.78 -8.06 -15.93
CA VAL A 100 11.40 -7.98 -14.53
C VAL A 100 12.44 -7.19 -13.74
N TRP A 101 13.72 -7.47 -13.93
CA TRP A 101 14.80 -6.74 -13.26
C TRP A 101 14.82 -5.26 -13.63
N ASN A 102 14.71 -4.94 -14.92
CA ASN A 102 14.62 -3.57 -15.42
C ASN A 102 13.44 -2.82 -14.78
N SER A 103 12.26 -3.44 -14.74
CA SER A 103 11.05 -2.84 -14.16
C SER A 103 11.19 -2.63 -12.66
N LEU A 104 11.76 -3.60 -11.94
CA LEU A 104 12.01 -3.52 -10.51
C LEU A 104 13.00 -2.40 -10.19
N ALA A 105 14.11 -2.31 -10.92
CA ALA A 105 15.14 -1.29 -10.73
C ALA A 105 14.59 0.12 -10.97
N ILE A 106 13.85 0.32 -12.08
CA ILE A 106 13.23 1.62 -12.39
C ILE A 106 12.20 1.99 -11.32
N THR A 107 11.32 1.07 -10.93
CA THR A 107 10.23 1.35 -9.98
C THR A 107 10.78 1.62 -8.58
N ALA A 108 11.76 0.84 -8.13
CA ALA A 108 12.39 1.06 -6.82
C ALA A 108 13.11 2.40 -6.76
N ALA A 109 13.89 2.76 -7.79
CA ALA A 109 14.56 4.06 -7.86
C ALA A 109 13.54 5.21 -7.86
N THR A 110 12.50 5.09 -8.67
CA THR A 110 11.42 6.09 -8.76
C THR A 110 10.71 6.26 -7.42
N ALA A 111 10.37 5.16 -6.74
CA ALA A 111 9.69 5.18 -5.45
C ALA A 111 10.54 5.84 -4.36
N VAL A 112 11.85 5.54 -4.30
CA VAL A 112 12.77 6.17 -3.34
C VAL A 112 12.83 7.69 -3.56
N ILE A 113 13.03 8.13 -4.81
CA ILE A 113 13.09 9.55 -5.15
C ILE A 113 11.76 10.23 -4.82
N GLY A 114 10.64 9.63 -5.24
CA GLY A 114 9.30 10.14 -5.00
C GLY A 114 8.98 10.29 -3.52
N VAL A 115 9.29 9.28 -2.69
CA VAL A 115 9.06 9.32 -1.24
C VAL A 115 9.90 10.41 -0.58
N ILE A 116 11.17 10.58 -0.97
CA ILE A 116 12.04 11.65 -0.42
C ILE A 116 11.46 13.03 -0.75
N LEU A 117 11.09 13.27 -2.01
CA LEU A 117 10.52 14.55 -2.45
C LEU A 117 9.15 14.82 -1.83
N ALA A 118 8.27 13.82 -1.82
CA ALA A 118 6.92 13.91 -1.28
C ALA A 118 6.94 14.13 0.23
N SER A 119 7.75 13.38 0.98
CA SER A 119 7.86 13.54 2.44
C SER A 119 8.43 14.89 2.83
N THR A 120 9.47 15.36 2.15
CA THR A 120 10.08 16.67 2.40
C THR A 120 9.10 17.80 2.10
N SER A 121 8.42 17.72 0.95
CA SER A 121 7.41 18.70 0.55
C SER A 121 6.22 18.69 1.50
N ALA A 122 5.69 17.51 1.83
CA ALA A 122 4.57 17.35 2.76
C ALA A 122 4.93 17.89 4.15
N TYR A 123 6.15 17.66 4.64
CA TYR A 123 6.62 18.21 5.91
C TYR A 123 6.64 19.74 5.87
N ALA A 124 7.20 20.33 4.82
CA ALA A 124 7.25 21.78 4.65
C ALA A 124 5.83 22.39 4.58
N PHE A 125 4.93 21.81 3.80
CA PHE A 125 3.54 22.29 3.69
C PHE A 125 2.72 22.06 4.96
N SER A 126 3.00 21.00 5.71
CA SER A 126 2.28 20.66 6.95
C SER A 126 2.73 21.55 8.11
N ARG A 127 4.04 21.62 8.37
CA ARG A 127 4.60 22.22 9.58
C ARG A 127 5.04 23.67 9.42
N SER A 128 5.58 24.04 8.26
CA SER A 128 6.13 25.39 8.06
C SER A 128 5.02 26.40 7.75
N ARG A 129 5.13 27.61 8.33
CA ARG A 129 4.26 28.74 8.05
C ARG A 129 5.01 29.73 7.17
N PHE A 130 4.83 29.62 5.86
CA PHE A 130 5.44 30.51 4.87
C PHE A 130 4.37 31.26 4.06
N PRO A 131 4.66 32.48 3.58
CA PRO A 131 3.72 33.23 2.73
C PRO A 131 3.46 32.46 1.42
N GLY A 132 2.19 32.31 1.04
CA GLY A 132 1.79 31.59 -0.19
C GLY A 132 1.48 30.08 -0.02
N ARG A 133 1.56 29.52 1.20
CA ARG A 133 1.29 28.09 1.47
C ARG A 133 -0.02 27.57 0.87
N ARG A 134 -1.12 28.31 1.03
CA ARG A 134 -2.44 27.92 0.52
C ARG A 134 -2.48 27.89 -1.01
N PHE A 135 -1.87 28.88 -1.66
CA PHE A 135 -1.77 28.92 -3.11
C PHE A 135 -0.92 27.76 -3.63
N GLY A 136 0.23 27.48 -3.00
CA GLY A 136 1.09 26.35 -3.37
C GLY A 136 0.39 25.00 -3.26
N LEU A 137 -0.41 24.77 -2.21
CA LEU A 137 -1.23 23.56 -2.07
C LEU A 137 -2.28 23.44 -3.18
N ILE A 138 -3.00 24.52 -3.47
CA ILE A 138 -4.01 24.52 -4.54
C ILE A 138 -3.35 24.28 -5.91
N PHE A 139 -2.20 24.90 -6.17
CA PHE A 139 -1.44 24.70 -7.39
C PHE A 139 -0.98 23.24 -7.56
N LEU A 140 -0.42 22.64 -6.50
CA LEU A 140 -0.03 21.23 -6.51
C LEU A 140 -1.22 20.33 -6.83
N LEU A 141 -2.36 20.53 -6.16
CA LEU A 141 -3.58 19.76 -6.44
C LEU A 141 -4.09 19.99 -7.87
N ALA A 142 -4.04 21.21 -8.39
CA ALA A 142 -4.44 21.52 -9.75
C ALA A 142 -3.57 20.79 -10.79
N THR A 143 -2.26 20.69 -10.57
CA THR A 143 -1.37 19.93 -11.47
C THR A 143 -1.69 18.43 -11.49
N GLN A 144 -2.14 17.86 -10.37
CA GLN A 144 -2.54 16.45 -10.28
C GLN A 144 -3.86 16.15 -11.01
N MET A 145 -4.67 17.17 -11.30
CA MET A 145 -5.89 17.01 -12.10
C MET A 145 -5.61 16.98 -13.61
N ILE A 146 -4.40 17.34 -14.04
CA ILE A 146 -4.01 17.27 -15.45
C ILE A 146 -3.88 15.78 -15.83
N PRO A 147 -4.58 15.32 -16.87
CA PRO A 147 -4.51 13.91 -17.27
C PRO A 147 -3.10 13.58 -17.80
N ALA A 148 -2.53 12.48 -17.32
CA ALA A 148 -1.17 12.06 -17.68
C ALA A 148 -0.95 11.93 -19.20
N ALA A 149 -1.98 11.57 -19.97
CA ALA A 149 -1.91 11.49 -21.42
C ALA A 149 -1.57 12.83 -22.10
N MET A 150 -2.02 13.97 -21.55
CA MET A 150 -1.67 15.30 -22.07
C MET A 150 -0.19 15.64 -21.87
N LEU A 151 0.45 15.07 -20.85
CA LEU A 151 1.86 15.27 -20.56
C LEU A 151 2.79 14.36 -21.37
N MET A 152 2.25 13.34 -22.05
CA MET A 152 3.06 12.35 -22.75
C MET A 152 3.91 12.96 -23.87
N VAL A 153 3.30 13.78 -24.74
CA VAL A 153 4.00 14.47 -25.84
C VAL A 153 5.09 15.43 -25.33
N PRO A 154 4.82 16.38 -24.40
CA PRO A 154 5.86 17.28 -23.93
C PRO A 154 6.97 16.56 -23.16
N LEU A 155 6.66 15.52 -22.37
CA LEU A 155 7.70 14.72 -21.70
C LEU A 155 8.59 13.99 -22.71
N PHE A 156 8.02 13.47 -23.80
CA PHE A 156 8.79 12.86 -24.88
C PHE A 156 9.74 13.88 -25.53
N ILE A 157 9.24 15.08 -25.88
CA ILE A 157 10.07 16.14 -26.46
C ILE A 157 11.22 16.53 -25.52
N LEU A 158 10.95 16.68 -24.22
CA LEU A 158 12.00 16.95 -23.23
C LEU A 158 13.03 15.82 -23.15
N ALA A 159 12.60 14.56 -23.24
CA ALA A 159 13.50 13.41 -23.27
C ALA A 159 14.38 13.39 -24.53
N VAL A 160 13.84 13.76 -25.71
CA VAL A 160 14.63 13.95 -26.94
C VAL A 160 15.71 15.00 -26.70
N GLN A 161 15.30 16.19 -26.26
CA GLN A 161 16.21 17.34 -26.08
C GLN A 161 17.30 17.06 -25.04
N ALA A 162 16.96 16.31 -24.00
CA ALA A 162 17.90 15.89 -22.97
C ALA A 162 18.77 14.68 -23.37
N ASN A 163 18.60 14.11 -24.57
CA ASN A 163 19.25 12.87 -25.01
C ASN A 163 19.04 11.69 -24.03
N LEU A 164 17.87 11.61 -23.41
CA LEU A 164 17.51 10.59 -22.42
C LEU A 164 16.63 9.46 -22.98
N ILE A 165 16.36 9.48 -24.28
CA ILE A 165 15.54 8.47 -24.96
C ILE A 165 16.20 7.10 -24.88
N GLY A 166 15.38 6.09 -24.57
CA GLY A 166 15.83 4.69 -24.50
C GLY A 166 16.74 4.39 -23.30
N THR A 167 16.86 5.31 -22.34
CA THR A 167 17.71 5.13 -21.15
C THR A 167 16.90 4.91 -19.88
N TYR A 168 17.44 4.13 -18.95
CA TYR A 168 16.85 3.95 -17.61
C TYR A 168 16.70 5.28 -16.85
N ARG A 169 17.65 6.20 -17.02
CA ARG A 169 17.63 7.52 -16.34
C ARG A 169 16.48 8.37 -16.83
N GLY A 170 16.22 8.39 -18.13
CA GLY A 170 15.06 9.08 -18.71
C GLY A 170 13.74 8.58 -18.14
N LEU A 171 13.59 7.26 -18.01
CA LEU A 171 12.39 6.64 -17.45
C LEU A 171 12.20 6.97 -15.97
N VAL A 172 13.27 6.85 -15.16
CA VAL A 172 13.21 7.19 -13.73
C VAL A 172 12.82 8.66 -13.52
N ILE A 173 13.42 9.59 -14.27
CA ILE A 173 13.10 11.02 -14.17
C ILE A 173 11.63 11.27 -14.57
N ALA A 174 11.18 10.69 -15.68
CA ALA A 174 9.80 10.88 -16.16
C ALA A 174 8.77 10.34 -15.15
N TYR A 175 9.03 9.17 -14.56
CA TYR A 175 8.12 8.59 -13.58
C TYR A 175 8.16 9.30 -12.23
N SER A 176 9.31 9.83 -11.78
CA SER A 176 9.40 10.59 -10.53
C SER A 176 8.63 11.91 -10.55
N VAL A 177 8.30 12.44 -11.73
CA VAL A 177 7.47 13.65 -11.89
C VAL A 177 5.98 13.33 -11.93
N THR A 178 5.62 12.14 -12.43
CA THR A 178 4.21 11.76 -12.66
C THR A 178 3.60 10.95 -11.50
N SER A 179 4.45 10.32 -10.66
CA SER A 179 4.03 9.50 -9.51
C SER A 179 3.91 10.33 -8.24
#